data_AF-A0A1S3X6R8-F1
#
_entry.id   AF-A0A1S3X6R8-F1
#
_cell.length_a   1.000
_cell.length_b   1.000
_cell.length_c   1.000
_cell.angle_alpha   90.00
_cell.angle_beta   90.00
_cell.angle_gamma   90.00
#
_symmetry.space_group_name_H-M   'P 1'
#
loop_
_entity.id
_entity.type
_entity.pdbx_description
1 polymer ?
#
loop_
_entity_poly.entity_id
_entity_poly.type
_entity_poly.pdbx_seq_one_letter_code
_entity_poly.pdbx_strand_id
1 'polypeptide(L)'
;MTHDEFFMETHIRKKKAPTYPSRWVEDRAETTYNRYKTIVEEYSQSLPPNEQGERPSISDKEAQKIWLDVVGGPKKGIAYDLPERLFRRYRVGLQGIGTSAQGGEALDRSTLSAMEKKISKLSAELEEAKNREEKRDKQFDSLQGQLEKRDQQFNVLQDQLTNLLASDAFPIPRSRESSPDANPSRRDPSNNANDEASSSEDGDDAVQNTP
;
A
#
# COMPACT_ATOMS: atom_id res chain seq x y z
N MET A 1 27.29 35.66 -12.86
CA MET A 1 28.09 34.49 -12.48
C MET A 1 28.04 33.49 -13.61
N THR A 2 29.19 33.23 -14.24
CA THR A 2 29.32 32.26 -15.32
C THR A 2 29.29 30.83 -14.76
N HIS A 3 29.04 29.83 -15.60
CA HIS A 3 29.07 28.43 -15.19
C HIS A 3 30.45 28.03 -14.62
N ASP A 4 31.50 28.56 -15.23
CA ASP A 4 32.92 28.43 -14.84
C ASP A 4 33.16 28.94 -13.41
N GLU A 5 32.71 30.17 -13.13
CA GLU A 5 32.83 30.80 -11.81
C GLU A 5 32.09 30.02 -10.72
N PHE A 6 30.89 29.53 -11.03
CA PHE A 6 30.08 28.76 -10.08
C PHE A 6 30.72 27.41 -9.74
N PHE A 7 31.20 26.68 -10.74
CA PHE A 7 31.85 25.38 -10.53
C PHE A 7 33.13 25.52 -9.69
N MET A 8 33.94 26.54 -10.00
CA MET A 8 35.14 26.86 -9.23
C MET A 8 34.81 27.26 -7.79
N GLU A 9 33.71 27.98 -7.55
CA GLU A 9 33.29 28.37 -6.21
C GLU A 9 32.88 27.18 -5.32
N THR A 10 32.18 26.20 -5.89
CA THR A 10 31.63 25.05 -5.14
C THR A 10 32.63 23.90 -5.00
N HIS A 11 33.53 23.72 -5.97
CA HIS A 11 34.43 22.55 -6.04
C HIS A 11 35.89 22.86 -5.72
N ILE A 12 36.22 24.10 -5.34
CA ILE A 12 37.52 24.45 -4.76
C ILE A 12 37.34 24.73 -3.28
N ARG A 13 38.23 24.16 -2.45
CA ARG A 13 38.26 24.50 -1.03
C ARG A 13 38.62 25.98 -0.86
N LYS A 14 37.62 26.78 -0.45
CA LYS A 14 37.85 28.17 -0.03
C LYS A 14 38.87 28.17 1.11
N LYS A 15 39.94 28.94 0.94
CA LYS A 15 41.00 29.02 1.95
C LYS A 15 40.62 29.96 3.06
N LYS A 16 41.10 29.63 4.26
CA LYS A 16 41.07 30.56 5.39
C LYS A 16 42.23 31.56 5.37
N ALA A 17 43.25 31.37 4.51
CA ALA A 17 44.42 32.24 4.42
C ALA A 17 44.95 32.43 2.97
N PRO A 18 45.55 33.59 2.62
CA PRO A 18 45.94 33.93 1.25
C PRO A 18 47.09 33.11 0.64
N THR A 19 47.89 32.42 1.45
CA THR A 19 49.23 31.91 1.06
C THR A 19 49.26 30.53 0.39
N TYR A 20 48.21 29.74 0.49
CA TYR A 20 48.20 28.40 -0.14
C TYR A 20 47.63 28.46 -1.57
N PRO A 21 47.93 27.51 -2.46
CA PRO A 21 47.28 27.34 -3.77
C PRO A 21 45.92 26.63 -3.65
N SER A 22 44.95 27.02 -4.49
CA SER A 22 43.56 26.56 -4.41
C SER A 22 43.49 25.08 -4.73
N ARG A 23 43.05 24.27 -3.77
CA ARG A 23 42.97 22.81 -3.92
C ARG A 23 41.52 22.40 -4.19
N TRP A 24 41.34 21.59 -5.22
CA TRP A 24 40.05 20.97 -5.53
C TRP A 24 39.54 20.15 -4.36
N VAL A 25 38.22 20.17 -4.15
CA VAL A 25 37.55 19.36 -3.12
C VAL A 25 37.71 17.88 -3.43
N GLU A 26 37.68 17.52 -4.72
CA GLU A 26 37.86 16.16 -5.23
C GLU A 26 38.74 16.18 -6.49
N ASP A 27 39.72 15.27 -6.56
CA ASP A 27 40.59 15.10 -7.75
C ASP A 27 39.78 14.74 -9.02
N ARG A 28 38.61 14.11 -8.83
CA ARG A 28 37.67 13.79 -9.91
C ARG A 28 37.01 15.04 -10.50
N ALA A 29 36.70 16.04 -9.67
CA ALA A 29 36.13 17.31 -10.12
C ALA A 29 37.15 18.09 -10.96
N GLU A 30 38.40 18.13 -10.51
CA GLU A 30 39.53 18.70 -11.25
C GLU A 30 39.69 18.06 -12.63
N THR A 31 39.76 16.73 -12.68
CA THR A 31 39.95 15.98 -13.93
C THR A 31 38.81 16.23 -14.92
N THR A 32 37.57 16.26 -14.42
CA THR A 32 36.37 16.49 -15.22
C THR A 32 36.34 17.91 -15.80
N TYR A 33 36.66 18.90 -14.97
CA TYR A 33 36.71 20.29 -15.39
C TYR A 33 37.85 20.57 -16.37
N ASN A 34 39.04 20.03 -16.12
CA ASN A 34 40.16 20.17 -17.05
C ASN A 34 39.83 19.57 -18.42
N ARG A 35 39.19 18.40 -18.45
CA ARG A 35 38.71 17.77 -19.70
C ARG A 35 37.69 18.64 -20.42
N TYR A 36 36.75 19.25 -19.68
CA TYR A 36 35.80 20.20 -20.23
C TYR A 36 36.51 21.41 -20.87
N LYS A 37 37.47 22.02 -20.17
CA LYS A 37 38.23 23.17 -20.70
C LYS A 37 38.99 22.80 -21.97
N THR A 38 39.61 21.63 -22.03
CA THR A 38 40.29 21.15 -23.24
C THR A 38 39.32 21.02 -24.42
N ILE A 39 38.16 20.39 -24.22
CA ILE A 39 37.20 20.18 -25.33
C ILE A 39 36.54 21.49 -25.76
N VAL A 40 36.29 22.42 -24.83
CA VAL A 40 35.79 23.76 -25.17
C VAL A 40 36.81 24.51 -26.03
N GLU A 41 38.09 24.43 -25.69
CA GLU A 41 39.16 25.05 -26.47
C GLU A 41 39.30 24.40 -27.85
N GLU A 42 39.32 23.07 -27.93
CA GLU A 42 39.34 22.35 -29.21
C GLU A 42 38.13 22.71 -30.10
N TYR A 43 36.94 22.81 -29.49
CA TYR A 43 35.75 23.23 -30.22
C TYR A 43 35.87 24.69 -30.70
N SER A 44 36.36 25.59 -29.85
CA SER A 44 36.63 27.00 -30.22
C SER A 44 37.54 27.07 -31.44
N GLN A 45 38.57 26.22 -31.48
CA GLN A 45 39.55 26.19 -32.56
C GLN A 45 38.99 25.62 -33.86
N SER A 46 37.98 24.75 -33.78
CA SER A 46 37.29 24.18 -34.93
C SER A 46 36.30 25.16 -35.60
N LEU A 47 35.92 26.23 -34.91
CA LEU A 47 34.99 27.22 -35.46
C LEU A 47 35.70 28.10 -36.51
N PRO A 48 35.00 28.43 -37.62
CA PRO A 48 35.54 29.35 -38.60
C PRO A 48 35.74 30.74 -37.98
N PRO A 49 36.86 31.43 -38.28
CA PRO A 49 37.02 32.83 -37.90
C PRO A 49 35.89 33.68 -38.48
N ASN A 50 35.43 34.69 -37.73
CA ASN A 50 34.49 35.68 -38.23
C ASN A 50 35.15 36.59 -39.28
N GLU A 51 34.39 37.51 -39.86
CA GLU A 51 34.88 38.45 -40.89
C GLU A 51 36.04 39.34 -40.41
N GLN A 52 36.24 39.47 -39.09
CA GLN A 52 37.31 40.22 -38.44
C GLN A 52 38.52 39.33 -38.07
N GLY A 53 38.51 38.04 -38.45
CA GLY A 53 39.56 37.07 -38.09
C GLY A 53 39.52 36.62 -36.63
N GLU A 54 38.54 37.05 -35.86
CA GLU A 54 38.34 36.67 -34.47
C GLU A 54 37.46 35.41 -34.41
N ARG A 55 37.82 34.46 -33.55
CA ARG A 55 37.00 33.26 -33.40
C ARG A 55 35.76 33.58 -32.57
N PRO A 56 34.57 33.11 -32.97
CA PRO A 56 33.37 33.30 -32.18
C PRO A 56 33.55 32.68 -30.79
N SER A 57 33.11 33.39 -29.75
CA SER A 57 32.96 32.80 -28.43
C SER A 57 31.96 31.65 -28.51
N ILE A 58 32.25 30.56 -27.79
CA ILE A 58 31.33 29.43 -27.69
C ILE A 58 30.00 29.91 -27.09
N SER A 59 28.85 29.51 -27.63
CA SER A 59 27.59 29.88 -26.99
C SER A 59 27.35 29.01 -25.76
N ASP A 60 26.56 29.53 -24.81
CA ASP A 60 26.17 28.82 -23.59
C ASP A 60 25.57 27.43 -23.89
N LYS A 61 24.88 27.26 -25.03
CA LYS A 61 24.27 25.98 -25.42
C LYS A 61 25.31 24.95 -25.83
N GLU A 62 26.33 25.34 -26.59
CA GLU A 62 27.41 24.42 -26.99
C GLU A 62 28.30 24.09 -25.80
N ALA A 63 28.66 25.08 -24.97
CA ALA A 63 29.34 24.85 -23.70
C ALA A 63 28.60 23.83 -22.83
N GLN A 64 27.27 23.97 -22.71
CA GLN A 64 26.45 23.03 -21.96
C GLN A 64 26.47 21.62 -22.58
N LYS A 65 26.42 21.50 -23.91
CA LYS A 65 26.49 20.21 -24.58
C LYS A 65 27.83 19.52 -24.33
N ILE A 66 28.93 20.26 -24.41
CA ILE A 66 30.28 19.77 -24.13
C ILE A 66 30.38 19.34 -22.66
N TRP A 67 29.86 20.14 -21.73
CA TRP A 67 29.82 19.79 -20.31
C TRP A 67 29.07 18.48 -20.07
N LEU A 68 27.87 18.33 -20.66
CA LEU A 68 27.06 17.12 -20.53
C LEU A 68 27.76 15.89 -21.10
N ASP A 69 28.48 16.02 -22.21
CA ASP A 69 29.27 14.93 -22.78
C ASP A 69 30.39 14.50 -21.83
N VAL A 70 31.12 15.46 -21.26
CA VAL A 70 32.23 15.23 -20.33
C VAL A 70 31.78 14.55 -19.03
N VAL A 71 30.68 14.99 -18.43
CA VAL A 71 30.16 14.41 -17.18
C VAL A 71 29.42 13.08 -17.42
N GLY A 72 29.18 12.68 -18.67
CA GLY A 72 28.48 11.45 -19.03
C GLY A 72 26.96 11.55 -18.91
N GLY A 73 26.43 12.75 -19.18
CA GLY A 73 25.02 13.02 -19.39
C GLY A 73 24.31 13.75 -18.24
N PRO A 74 23.03 14.12 -18.45
CA PRO A 74 22.29 15.02 -17.55
C PRO A 74 22.13 14.51 -16.12
N LYS A 75 21.97 13.18 -15.93
CA LYS A 75 21.90 12.58 -14.59
C LYS A 75 23.16 12.82 -13.75
N LYS A 76 24.33 12.74 -14.39
CA LYS A 76 25.62 12.97 -13.73
C LYS A 76 25.96 14.45 -13.65
N GLY A 77 25.53 15.26 -14.63
CA GLY A 77 25.67 16.72 -14.58
C GLY A 77 24.95 17.37 -13.40
N ILE A 78 23.85 16.79 -12.90
CA ILE A 78 23.15 17.26 -11.69
C ILE A 78 24.02 17.07 -10.44
N ALA A 79 24.81 16.00 -10.36
CA ALA A 79 25.70 15.72 -9.23
C ALA A 79 26.90 16.68 -9.16
N TYR A 80 27.16 17.44 -10.22
CA TYR A 80 28.19 18.47 -10.32
C TYR A 80 27.57 19.88 -10.38
N ASP A 81 26.40 20.03 -9.74
CA ASP A 81 25.67 21.28 -9.56
C ASP A 81 25.47 22.09 -10.86
N LEU A 82 24.85 21.46 -11.87
CA LEU A 82 24.37 22.19 -13.04
C LEU A 82 23.45 23.36 -12.58
N PRO A 83 23.76 24.62 -12.92
CA PRO A 83 23.00 25.77 -12.42
C PRO A 83 21.48 25.62 -12.64
N GLU A 84 20.69 25.86 -11.60
CA GLU A 84 19.26 25.56 -11.53
C GLU A 84 18.40 26.24 -12.64
N ARG A 85 18.91 27.34 -13.21
CA ARG A 85 18.35 28.00 -14.41
C ARG A 85 18.42 27.14 -15.68
N LEU A 86 19.44 26.30 -15.81
CA LEU A 86 19.67 25.40 -16.95
C LEU A 86 18.86 24.10 -16.80
N PHE A 87 18.60 23.66 -15.56
CA PHE A 87 17.72 22.54 -15.26
C PHE A 87 16.28 22.78 -15.73
N ARG A 88 15.76 24.02 -15.58
CA ARG A 88 14.41 24.37 -16.10
C ARG A 88 14.32 24.29 -17.62
N ARG A 89 15.31 24.77 -18.36
CA ARG A 89 15.31 24.70 -19.85
C ARG A 89 15.39 23.28 -20.37
N TYR A 90 16.20 22.43 -19.74
CA TYR A 90 16.28 21.00 -20.06
C TYR A 90 14.97 20.27 -19.78
N ARG A 91 14.27 20.60 -18.68
CA ARG A 91 12.95 20.02 -18.36
C ARG A 91 11.86 20.39 -19.38
N VAL A 92 11.89 21.62 -19.90
CA VAL A 92 10.95 22.08 -20.94
C VAL A 92 11.22 21.38 -22.28
N GLY A 93 12.49 21.16 -22.64
CA GLY A 93 12.86 20.44 -23.88
C GLY A 93 12.59 18.93 -23.86
N LEU A 94 12.49 18.32 -22.68
CA LEU A 94 12.19 16.89 -22.51
C LEU A 94 10.70 16.58 -22.35
N GLN A 95 9.82 17.58 -22.40
CA GLN A 95 8.38 17.40 -22.17
C GLN A 95 7.69 16.45 -23.17
N GLY A 96 8.39 16.02 -24.23
CA GLY A 96 7.93 15.03 -25.21
C GLY A 96 8.67 13.69 -25.22
N ILE A 97 9.73 13.48 -24.44
CA ILE A 97 10.48 12.20 -24.43
C ILE A 97 10.33 11.55 -23.05
N GLY A 98 9.25 10.78 -22.92
CA GLY A 98 9.05 9.70 -21.96
C GLY A 98 9.83 9.79 -20.65
N THR A 99 9.38 10.65 -19.74
CA THR A 99 9.68 10.49 -18.31
C THR A 99 8.38 10.24 -17.56
N SER A 100 8.22 9.04 -17.02
CA SER A 100 7.16 8.67 -16.07
C SER A 100 7.33 9.34 -14.70
N ALA A 101 7.82 10.57 -14.68
CA ALA A 101 7.76 11.47 -13.54
C ALA A 101 6.73 12.57 -13.87
N GLN A 102 5.54 12.14 -14.29
CA GLN A 102 4.34 12.94 -14.14
C GLN A 102 4.02 12.95 -12.64
N GLY A 103 4.60 13.92 -11.95
CA GLY A 103 4.25 14.26 -10.57
C GLY A 103 4.23 15.76 -10.35
N GLY A 104 4.26 16.53 -11.43
CA GLY A 104 4.01 17.97 -11.45
C GLY A 104 2.61 18.25 -11.98
N GLU A 105 1.65 17.35 -11.79
CA GLU A 105 0.27 17.81 -11.64
C GLU A 105 0.27 18.53 -10.30
N ALA A 106 0.22 19.86 -10.34
CA ALA A 106 -0.28 20.59 -9.19
C ALA A 106 -1.65 19.96 -8.90
N LEU A 107 -1.71 19.09 -7.89
CA LEU A 107 -2.94 18.46 -7.42
C LEU A 107 -3.94 19.60 -7.32
N ASP A 108 -4.93 19.59 -8.22
CA ASP A 108 -5.89 20.67 -8.32
C ASP A 108 -6.48 20.86 -6.92
N ARG A 109 -6.55 22.10 -6.42
CA ARG A 109 -7.01 22.40 -5.07
C ARG A 109 -8.38 21.76 -4.80
N SER A 110 -9.18 21.58 -5.85
CA SER A 110 -10.45 20.85 -5.82
C SER A 110 -10.27 19.36 -5.47
N THR A 111 -9.28 18.68 -6.08
CA THR A 111 -8.96 17.26 -5.83
C THR A 111 -8.42 17.06 -4.42
N LEU A 112 -7.56 17.96 -3.93
CA LEU A 112 -7.06 17.92 -2.56
C LEU A 112 -8.22 18.06 -1.56
N SER A 113 -9.11 19.02 -1.78
CA SER A 113 -10.30 19.21 -0.94
C SER A 113 -11.25 18.01 -0.97
N ALA A 114 -11.43 17.38 -2.13
CA ALA A 114 -12.24 16.16 -2.25
C ALA A 114 -11.62 14.99 -1.47
N MET A 115 -10.28 14.85 -1.52
CA MET A 115 -9.56 13.83 -0.75
C MET A 115 -9.66 14.09 0.75
N GLU A 116 -9.46 15.32 1.21
CA GLU A 116 -9.61 15.71 2.63
C GLU A 116 -11.02 15.38 3.15
N LYS A 117 -12.06 15.68 2.35
CA LYS A 117 -13.45 15.33 2.69
C LYS A 117 -13.66 13.83 2.77
N LYS A 118 -13.06 13.05 1.84
CA LYS A 118 -13.13 11.58 1.86
C LYS A 118 -12.41 11.00 3.07
N ILE A 119 -11.23 11.52 3.41
CA ILE A 119 -10.49 11.12 4.61
C ILE A 119 -11.32 11.39 5.86
N SER A 120 -11.90 12.60 5.97
CA SER A 120 -12.73 12.97 7.12
C SER A 120 -13.94 12.06 7.27
N LYS A 121 -14.60 11.72 6.15
CA LYS A 121 -15.73 10.79 6.13
C LYS A 121 -15.31 9.37 6.56
N LEU A 122 -14.24 8.82 5.97
CA LEU A 122 -13.78 7.46 6.29
C LEU A 122 -13.31 7.36 7.74
N SER A 123 -12.64 8.38 8.27
CA SER A 123 -12.24 8.42 9.68
C SER A 123 -13.45 8.40 10.63
N ALA A 124 -14.52 9.13 10.30
CA ALA A 124 -15.75 9.11 11.09
C ALA A 124 -16.45 7.74 11.03
N GLU A 125 -16.54 7.14 9.85
CA GLU A 125 -17.10 5.80 9.66
C GLU A 125 -16.30 4.73 10.40
N LEU A 126 -14.97 4.85 10.45
CA LEU A 126 -14.08 3.94 11.17
C LEU A 126 -14.30 4.02 12.68
N GLU A 127 -14.39 5.22 13.25
CA GLU A 127 -14.70 5.38 14.68
C GLU A 127 -16.11 4.88 15.02
N GLU A 128 -17.09 5.10 14.15
CA GLU A 128 -18.43 4.54 14.34
C GLU A 128 -18.43 3.01 14.29
N ALA A 129 -17.72 2.41 13.33
CA ALA A 129 -17.60 0.96 13.20
C ALA A 129 -16.94 0.33 14.43
N LYS A 130 -15.84 0.93 14.92
CA LYS A 130 -15.16 0.53 16.15
C LYS A 130 -16.10 0.57 17.37
N ASN A 131 -16.89 1.64 17.51
CA ASN A 131 -17.87 1.75 18.58
C ASN A 131 -18.99 0.70 18.48
N ARG A 132 -19.39 0.30 17.26
CA ARG A 132 -20.36 -0.80 17.06
C ARG A 132 -19.75 -2.15 17.40
N GLU A 133 -18.49 -2.37 17.07
CA GLU A 133 -17.75 -3.58 17.43
C GLU A 133 -17.62 -3.75 18.94
N GLU A 134 -17.18 -2.70 19.65
CA GLU A 134 -17.06 -2.74 21.12
C GLU A 134 -18.41 -3.04 21.82
N LYS A 135 -19.52 -2.58 21.25
CA LYS A 135 -20.86 -2.93 21.75
C LYS A 135 -21.19 -4.40 21.55
N ARG A 136 -20.82 -4.99 20.40
CA ARG A 136 -21.03 -6.42 20.15
C ARG A 136 -20.18 -7.27 21.09
N ASP A 137 -18.94 -6.88 21.35
CA ASP A 137 -18.05 -7.60 22.26
C ASP A 137 -18.63 -7.61 23.68
N LYS A 138 -19.08 -6.46 24.18
CA LYS A 138 -19.77 -6.38 25.49
C LYS A 138 -21.04 -7.24 25.56
N GLN A 139 -21.81 -7.28 24.47
CA GLN A 139 -22.98 -8.16 24.39
C GLN A 139 -22.59 -9.64 24.40
N PHE A 140 -21.53 -9.99 23.68
CA PHE A 140 -20.99 -11.35 23.63
C PHE A 140 -20.49 -11.79 25.00
N ASP A 141 -19.70 -10.97 25.69
CA ASP A 141 -19.22 -11.25 27.06
C ASP A 141 -20.39 -11.48 28.04
N SER A 142 -21.43 -10.66 27.94
CA SER A 142 -22.65 -10.81 28.75
C SER A 142 -23.38 -12.13 28.47
N LEU A 143 -23.52 -12.50 27.19
CA LEU A 143 -24.15 -13.77 26.80
C LEU A 143 -23.29 -14.97 27.22
N GLN A 144 -21.97 -14.88 27.08
CA GLN A 144 -21.03 -15.90 27.52
C GLN A 144 -21.14 -16.15 29.03
N GLY A 145 -21.18 -15.07 29.83
CA GLY A 145 -21.38 -15.19 31.27
C GLY A 145 -22.75 -15.77 31.67
N GLN A 146 -23.79 -15.54 30.87
CA GLN A 146 -25.09 -16.19 31.07
C GLN A 146 -25.07 -17.68 30.72
N LEU A 147 -24.39 -18.05 29.64
CA LEU A 147 -24.22 -19.45 29.24
C LEU A 147 -23.48 -20.23 30.32
N GLU A 148 -22.37 -19.69 30.82
CA GLU A 148 -21.57 -20.34 31.86
C GLU A 148 -22.38 -20.56 33.16
N LYS A 149 -23.22 -19.61 33.55
CA LYS A 149 -24.14 -19.78 34.69
C LYS A 149 -25.16 -20.89 34.45
N ARG A 150 -25.71 -20.99 33.23
CA ARG A 150 -26.65 -22.08 32.89
C ARG A 150 -25.95 -23.44 32.91
N ASP A 151 -24.72 -23.53 32.40
CA ASP A 151 -23.95 -24.77 32.42
C ASP A 151 -23.64 -25.21 33.86
N GLN A 152 -23.27 -24.28 34.74
CA GLN A 152 -23.12 -24.56 36.17
C GLN A 152 -24.42 -25.07 36.80
N GLN A 153 -25.55 -24.45 36.51
CA GLN A 153 -26.86 -24.91 37.00
C GLN A 153 -27.22 -26.30 36.47
N PHE A 154 -26.94 -26.58 35.20
CA PHE A 154 -27.19 -27.88 34.59
C PHE A 154 -26.35 -28.97 35.27
N ASN A 155 -25.06 -28.70 35.52
CA ASN A 155 -24.18 -29.64 36.22
C ASN A 155 -24.69 -29.94 37.64
N VAL A 156 -25.13 -28.92 38.39
CA VAL A 156 -25.72 -29.11 39.73
C VAL A 156 -26.98 -29.99 39.67
N LEU A 157 -27.87 -29.75 38.70
CA LEU A 157 -29.07 -30.58 38.53
C LEU A 157 -28.73 -32.02 38.13
N GLN A 158 -27.71 -32.20 37.29
CA GLN A 158 -27.21 -33.52 36.91
C GLN A 158 -26.64 -34.27 38.12
N ASP A 159 -25.89 -33.60 38.98
CA ASP A 159 -25.38 -34.17 40.24
C ASP A 159 -26.52 -34.52 41.21
N GLN A 160 -27.55 -33.69 41.30
CA GLN A 160 -28.73 -34.00 42.12
C GLN A 160 -29.48 -35.23 41.59
N LEU A 161 -29.68 -35.33 40.28
CA LEU A 161 -30.35 -36.47 39.65
C LEU A 161 -29.56 -37.77 39.86
N THR A 162 -28.25 -37.74 39.65
CA THR A 162 -27.39 -38.91 39.86
C THR A 162 -27.40 -39.37 41.31
N ASN A 163 -27.37 -38.44 42.28
CA ASN A 163 -27.51 -38.77 43.69
C ASN A 163 -28.88 -39.38 44.04
N LEU A 164 -29.98 -38.87 43.46
CA LEU A 164 -31.32 -39.44 43.66
C LEU A 164 -31.44 -40.85 43.08
N LEU A 165 -30.87 -41.09 41.90
CA LEU A 165 -30.80 -42.40 41.27
C LEU A 165 -29.96 -43.39 42.09
N ALA A 166 -28.86 -42.93 42.69
CA ALA A 166 -27.99 -43.75 43.55
C ALA A 166 -28.60 -44.03 44.93
N SER A 167 -29.60 -43.24 45.36
CA SER A 167 -30.19 -43.35 46.71
C SER A 167 -31.29 -44.41 46.83
N ASP A 168 -31.53 -45.26 45.82
CA ASP A 168 -32.62 -46.27 45.78
C ASP A 168 -34.00 -45.73 46.20
N ALA A 169 -34.20 -44.41 46.09
CA ALA A 169 -35.39 -43.70 46.58
C ALA A 169 -36.64 -43.96 45.72
N PHE A 170 -36.48 -44.64 44.59
CA PHE A 170 -37.56 -45.08 43.72
C PHE A 170 -37.49 -46.60 43.54
N PRO A 171 -38.40 -47.39 44.15
CA PRO A 171 -38.49 -48.80 43.83
C PRO A 171 -38.93 -48.93 42.38
N ILE A 172 -38.05 -49.44 41.52
CA ILE A 172 -38.41 -49.88 40.17
C ILE A 172 -39.54 -50.90 40.35
N PRO A 173 -40.77 -50.66 39.84
CA PRO A 173 -41.80 -51.67 39.90
C PRO A 173 -41.34 -52.84 39.03
N ARG A 174 -40.84 -53.91 39.66
CA ARG A 174 -40.52 -55.16 38.98
C ARG A 174 -41.78 -55.61 38.27
N SER A 175 -41.77 -55.56 36.94
CA SER A 175 -42.83 -56.09 36.10
C SER A 175 -43.06 -57.56 36.48
N ARG A 176 -44.32 -57.89 36.77
CA ARG A 176 -44.77 -59.23 37.16
C ARG A 176 -44.36 -60.22 36.08
N GLU A 177 -43.69 -61.30 36.47
CA GLU A 177 -43.25 -62.37 35.59
C GLU A 177 -44.41 -62.86 34.70
N SER A 178 -44.12 -62.99 33.42
CA SER A 178 -45.00 -63.53 32.39
C SER A 178 -45.43 -64.95 32.76
N SER A 179 -46.73 -65.16 32.91
CA SER A 179 -47.32 -66.51 32.99
C SER A 179 -47.80 -66.92 31.58
N PRO A 180 -47.51 -68.14 31.12
CA PRO A 180 -47.82 -68.59 29.77
C PRO A 180 -49.29 -69.04 29.66
N ASP A 181 -49.74 -69.17 28.41
CA ASP A 181 -50.97 -69.81 27.92
C ASP A 181 -52.27 -69.00 27.83
N ALA A 182 -52.52 -68.46 26.63
CA ALA A 182 -53.74 -68.79 25.87
C ALA A 182 -53.56 -68.47 24.37
N ASN A 183 -54.00 -69.44 23.55
CA ASN A 183 -53.73 -69.65 22.12
C ASN A 183 -54.17 -68.54 21.13
N PRO A 184 -53.59 -68.56 19.90
CA PRO A 184 -53.90 -67.62 18.82
C PRO A 184 -55.03 -68.13 17.92
N SER A 185 -55.95 -67.26 17.46
CA SER A 185 -56.78 -67.58 16.29
C SER A 185 -57.43 -66.36 15.63
N ARG A 186 -56.89 -66.05 14.45
CA ARG A 186 -57.57 -65.75 13.16
C ARG A 186 -58.19 -64.38 12.84
N ARG A 187 -57.68 -63.88 11.69
CA ARG A 187 -58.27 -63.02 10.63
C ARG A 187 -58.37 -61.52 10.91
N ASP A 188 -58.11 -60.59 10.00
CA ASP A 188 -57.44 -60.51 8.68
C ASP A 188 -57.22 -58.98 8.44
N PRO A 189 -56.33 -58.57 7.52
CA PRO A 189 -55.80 -57.21 7.46
C PRO A 189 -56.67 -56.25 6.62
N SER A 190 -56.92 -55.04 7.12
CA SER A 190 -57.55 -53.95 6.37
C SER A 190 -56.56 -52.79 6.16
N ASN A 191 -56.07 -52.71 4.92
CA ASN A 191 -55.83 -51.52 4.09
C ASN A 191 -55.83 -50.14 4.81
N ASN A 192 -54.74 -49.38 4.66
CA ASN A 192 -54.60 -48.47 3.52
C ASN A 192 -53.20 -47.84 3.47
N ALA A 193 -52.56 -47.95 2.31
CA ALA A 193 -51.47 -47.11 1.88
C ALA A 193 -51.97 -45.67 1.67
N ASN A 194 -51.13 -44.70 1.98
CA ASN A 194 -51.06 -43.42 1.28
C ASN A 194 -49.59 -43.04 1.23
N ASP A 195 -48.95 -43.47 0.16
CA ASP A 195 -47.86 -42.72 -0.47
C ASP A 195 -48.45 -41.38 -0.94
N GLU A 196 -47.85 -40.27 -0.53
CA GLU A 196 -47.56 -39.19 -1.48
C GLU A 196 -46.28 -38.49 -1.06
N ALA A 197 -45.26 -38.75 -1.87
CA ALA A 197 -44.11 -37.89 -2.01
C ALA A 197 -44.53 -36.56 -2.64
N SER A 198 -43.98 -35.46 -2.14
CA SER A 198 -43.70 -34.30 -2.98
C SER A 198 -42.46 -33.60 -2.43
N SER A 199 -41.33 -34.10 -2.95
CA SER A 199 -40.10 -33.34 -3.12
C SER A 199 -40.37 -32.25 -4.15
N SER A 200 -40.09 -31.00 -3.82
CA SER A 200 -39.85 -29.95 -4.83
C SER A 200 -38.57 -29.22 -4.45
N GLU A 201 -37.59 -29.40 -5.32
CA GLU A 201 -36.28 -28.77 -5.36
C GLU A 201 -36.36 -27.26 -5.64
N ASP A 202 -35.19 -26.64 -5.44
CA ASP A 202 -34.66 -25.44 -6.10
C ASP A 202 -35.23 -24.06 -5.79
N GLY A 203 -34.39 -23.29 -5.08
CA GLY A 203 -34.36 -21.83 -5.12
C GLY A 203 -32.94 -21.38 -5.42
N ASP A 204 -32.61 -21.39 -6.71
CA ASP A 204 -31.35 -20.91 -7.29
C ASP A 204 -31.10 -19.41 -7.09
N ASP A 205 -29.81 -19.11 -7.05
CA ASP A 205 -29.16 -17.80 -7.05
C ASP A 205 -29.72 -16.80 -8.08
N ALA A 206 -29.90 -15.56 -7.65
CA ALA A 206 -29.99 -14.41 -8.56
C ALA A 206 -29.11 -13.26 -8.06
N VAL A 207 -27.86 -13.27 -8.53
CA VAL A 207 -26.98 -12.11 -8.60
C VAL A 207 -27.60 -11.11 -9.58
N GLN A 208 -27.96 -9.90 -9.13
CA GLN A 208 -28.20 -8.78 -10.02
C GLN A 208 -27.26 -7.63 -9.68
N ASN A 209 -26.31 -7.44 -10.57
CA ASN A 209 -25.48 -6.26 -10.70
C ASN A 209 -26.17 -5.23 -11.61
N THR A 210 -25.72 -3.98 -11.43
CA THR A 210 -25.67 -2.84 -12.37
C THR A 210 -26.94 -2.02 -12.62
N PRO A 211 -26.83 -0.74 -13.04
CA PRO A 211 -25.63 0.05 -13.42
C PRO A 211 -25.11 1.04 -12.37
#